data_AF-A0A1E7YZZ8-F1
#
_entry.id   AF-A0A1E7YZZ8-F1
#
_cell.length_a   1.000
_cell.length_b   1.000
_cell.length_c   1.000
_cell.angle_alpha   90.00
_cell.angle_beta   90.00
_cell.angle_gamma   90.00
#
_symmetry.space_group_name_H-M   'P 1'
#
loop_
_entity.id
_entity.type
_entity.pdbx_description
1 polymer ?
#
loop_
_entity_poly.entity_id
_entity_poly.type
_entity_poly.pdbx_seq_one_letter_code
_entity_poly.pdbx_strand_id
1 'polypeptide(L)'
;MTLFVVGNVDSRSLSEQINKVFSLLEGKREQPSAMPTLSPLLLPINLANSTLSQDHLSLVWDTPWKTIRESQNLLRYWQSDLAREALFWHVQKVLSDNKTQSMQVGFDCHVLYQHAQCVINLDADNASLNSNLTLIAKEMVDIIKSCVSSSCQV
;
A
#
# COMPACT_ATOMS: atom_id res chain seq x y z
N MET A 1 -14.58 -16.91 16.52
CA MET A 1 -14.55 -15.46 16.80
C MET A 1 -13.21 -15.17 17.45
N THR A 2 -12.66 -13.96 17.29
CA THR A 2 -11.40 -13.57 17.92
C THR A 2 -11.61 -12.24 18.61
N LEU A 3 -11.41 -12.19 19.93
CA LEU A 3 -11.47 -10.97 20.74
C LEU A 3 -10.04 -10.45 20.94
N PHE A 4 -9.81 -9.18 20.65
CA PHE A 4 -8.55 -8.50 20.91
C PHE A 4 -8.75 -7.51 22.06
N VAL A 5 -7.87 -7.56 23.07
CA VAL A 5 -7.84 -6.59 24.17
C VAL A 5 -6.43 -6.04 24.28
N VAL A 6 -6.29 -4.72 24.16
CA VAL A 6 -5.01 -4.01 24.27
C VAL A 6 -5.19 -2.87 25.25
N GLY A 7 -4.38 -2.83 26.29
CA GLY A 7 -4.44 -1.80 27.32
C GLY A 7 -3.79 -2.24 28.64
N ASN A 8 -3.81 -1.34 29.62
CA ASN A 8 -3.37 -1.66 30.98
C ASN A 8 -4.47 -2.42 31.71
N VAL A 9 -4.37 -3.75 31.73
CA VAL A 9 -5.38 -4.66 32.28
C VAL A 9 -4.70 -5.72 33.14
N ASP A 10 -5.38 -6.18 34.19
CA ASP A 10 -4.98 -7.39 34.89
C ASP A 10 -5.31 -8.61 34.02
N SER A 11 -4.28 -9.23 33.44
CA SER A 11 -4.42 -10.33 32.49
C SER A 11 -5.13 -11.55 33.09
N ARG A 12 -4.95 -11.78 34.40
CA ARG A 12 -5.55 -12.91 35.09
C ARG A 12 -7.06 -12.72 35.25
N SER A 13 -7.48 -11.61 35.88
CA SER A 13 -8.91 -11.32 36.05
C SER A 13 -9.62 -11.20 34.71
N LEU A 14 -8.98 -10.54 33.72
CA LEU A 14 -9.56 -10.40 32.38
C LEU A 14 -9.79 -11.74 31.69
N SER A 15 -8.83 -12.67 31.77
CA SER A 15 -8.97 -14.02 31.20
C SER A 15 -10.13 -14.78 31.84
N GLU A 16 -10.26 -14.71 33.17
CA GLU A 16 -11.38 -15.33 33.90
C GLU A 16 -12.74 -14.74 33.48
N GLN A 17 -12.82 -13.41 33.34
CA GLN A 17 -14.03 -12.74 32.88
C GLN A 17 -14.40 -13.10 31.43
N ILE A 18 -13.42 -13.12 30.52
CA ILE A 18 -13.63 -13.53 29.12
C ILE A 18 -14.16 -14.97 29.09
N ASN A 19 -13.54 -15.89 29.82
CA ASN A 19 -14.01 -17.27 29.89
C ASN A 19 -15.43 -17.37 30.44
N LYS A 20 -15.76 -16.63 31.50
CA LYS A 20 -17.10 -16.62 32.08
C LYS A 20 -18.16 -16.11 31.10
N VAL A 21 -17.85 -15.08 30.32
CA VAL A 21 -18.79 -14.46 29.38
C VAL A 21 -18.98 -15.31 28.11
N PHE A 22 -17.88 -15.83 27.53
CA PHE A 22 -17.92 -16.45 26.20
C PHE A 22 -17.99 -17.99 26.22
N SER A 23 -17.88 -18.64 27.38
CA SER A 23 -17.96 -20.12 27.49
C SER A 23 -19.32 -20.71 27.13
N LEU A 24 -20.39 -19.92 27.23
CA LEU A 24 -21.76 -20.34 26.89
C LEU A 24 -22.04 -20.31 25.37
N LEU A 25 -21.08 -19.89 24.55
CA LEU A 25 -21.25 -19.88 23.10
C LEU A 25 -21.26 -21.31 22.55
N GLU A 26 -22.34 -21.65 21.85
CA GLU A 26 -22.52 -22.93 21.18
C GLU A 26 -22.40 -22.80 19.66
N GLY A 27 -22.20 -23.93 18.99
CA GLY A 27 -22.12 -24.02 17.53
C GLY A 27 -20.68 -24.04 16.99
N LYS A 28 -20.51 -24.77 15.88
CA LYS A 28 -19.23 -24.91 15.17
C LYS A 28 -19.48 -24.80 13.67
N ARG A 29 -18.49 -24.28 12.94
CA ARG A 29 -18.51 -24.32 11.48
C ARG A 29 -18.02 -25.68 10.99
N GLU A 30 -18.76 -26.28 10.08
CA GLU A 30 -18.35 -27.49 9.35
C GLU A 30 -17.38 -27.18 8.21
N GLN A 31 -17.46 -25.96 7.65
CA GLN A 31 -16.59 -25.50 6.57
C GLN A 31 -15.70 -24.33 7.01
N PRO A 32 -14.50 -24.17 6.39
CA PRO A 32 -13.68 -22.98 6.59
C PRO A 32 -14.47 -21.71 6.29
N SER A 33 -14.10 -20.62 6.98
CA SER A 33 -14.72 -19.31 6.69
C SER A 33 -14.29 -18.84 5.30
N ALA A 34 -15.25 -18.33 4.52
CA ALA A 34 -14.95 -17.76 3.21
C ALA A 34 -13.93 -16.63 3.34
N MET A 35 -12.92 -16.64 2.47
CA MET A 35 -11.90 -15.60 2.41
C MET A 35 -12.12 -14.78 1.13
N PRO A 36 -12.36 -13.47 1.23
CA PRO A 36 -12.45 -12.61 0.05
C PRO A 36 -11.08 -12.48 -0.63
N THR A 37 -11.09 -12.56 -1.97
CA THR A 37 -9.90 -12.43 -2.84
C THR A 37 -10.19 -11.46 -3.97
N LEU A 38 -9.24 -10.60 -4.31
CA LEU A 38 -9.33 -9.75 -5.49
C LEU A 38 -8.90 -10.53 -6.75
N SER A 39 -9.40 -10.07 -7.90
CA SER A 39 -8.87 -10.49 -9.20
C SER A 39 -7.73 -9.55 -9.61
N PRO A 40 -6.73 -10.02 -10.37
CA PRO A 40 -5.63 -9.17 -10.85
C PRO A 40 -6.13 -8.00 -11.71
N LEU A 41 -5.44 -6.86 -11.62
CA LEU A 41 -5.62 -5.72 -12.53
C LEU A 41 -4.90 -5.99 -13.85
N LEU A 42 -5.62 -5.94 -14.98
CA LEU A 42 -5.09 -6.38 -16.29
C LEU A 42 -4.82 -5.25 -17.28
N LEU A 43 -5.57 -4.14 -17.20
CA LEU A 43 -5.52 -3.06 -18.18
C LEU A 43 -5.68 -1.69 -17.51
N PRO A 44 -5.12 -0.62 -18.10
CA PRO A 44 -5.44 0.74 -17.70
C PRO A 44 -6.94 1.00 -17.82
N ILE A 45 -7.50 1.68 -16.83
CA ILE A 45 -8.92 2.04 -16.79
C ILE A 45 -9.08 3.53 -16.56
N ASN A 46 -10.09 4.12 -17.19
CA ASN A 46 -10.53 5.48 -16.93
C ASN A 46 -11.86 5.42 -16.18
N LEU A 47 -11.93 6.08 -15.03
CA LEU A 47 -13.13 6.15 -14.21
C LEU A 47 -13.64 7.58 -14.20
N ALA A 48 -14.87 7.80 -14.68
CA ALA A 48 -15.50 9.11 -14.64
C ALA A 48 -16.15 9.32 -13.26
N ASN A 49 -15.73 10.36 -12.55
CA ASN A 49 -16.32 10.73 -11.27
C ASN A 49 -16.64 12.23 -11.25
N SER A 50 -17.92 12.57 -11.15
CA SER A 50 -18.41 13.96 -11.15
C SER A 50 -18.19 14.70 -9.82
N THR A 51 -17.74 14.01 -8.77
CA THR A 51 -17.48 14.64 -7.46
C THR A 51 -16.06 15.17 -7.33
N LEU A 52 -15.16 14.84 -8.26
CA LEU A 52 -13.77 15.29 -8.22
C LEU A 52 -13.65 16.65 -8.92
N SER A 53 -12.93 17.58 -8.28
CA SER A 53 -12.66 18.92 -8.82
C SER A 53 -11.50 18.94 -9.82
N GLN A 54 -10.64 17.92 -9.80
CA GLN A 54 -9.45 17.80 -10.64
C GLN A 54 -9.32 16.36 -11.14
N ASP A 55 -8.53 16.17 -12.20
CA ASP A 55 -8.24 14.83 -12.70
C ASP A 55 -7.31 14.11 -11.73
N HIS A 56 -7.61 12.84 -11.49
CA HIS A 56 -6.86 11.97 -10.60
C HIS A 56 -6.24 10.83 -11.40
N LEU A 57 -4.91 10.76 -11.42
CA LEU A 57 -4.18 9.67 -12.05
C LEU A 57 -3.47 8.82 -11.00
N SER A 58 -3.80 7.53 -10.98
CA SER A 58 -3.16 6.55 -10.09
C SER A 58 -2.27 5.61 -10.89
N LEU A 59 -0.99 5.54 -10.52
CA LEU A 59 -0.06 4.51 -10.97
C LEU A 59 -0.08 3.38 -9.95
N VAL A 60 -0.66 2.22 -10.32
CA VAL A 60 -0.93 1.11 -9.40
C VAL A 60 0.00 -0.07 -9.72
N TRP A 61 0.73 -0.54 -8.71
CA TRP A 61 1.40 -1.83 -8.72
C TRP A 61 0.61 -2.80 -7.85
N ASP A 62 0.06 -3.85 -8.44
CA ASP A 62 -0.69 -4.92 -7.76
C ASP A 62 0.08 -6.23 -7.86
N THR A 63 0.29 -6.87 -6.71
CA THR A 63 0.96 -8.18 -6.65
C THR A 63 0.30 -9.10 -5.63
N PRO A 64 0.26 -10.42 -5.86
CA PRO A 64 -0.22 -11.37 -4.86
C PRO A 64 0.60 -11.27 -3.57
N TRP A 65 -0.07 -11.05 -2.45
CA TRP A 65 0.55 -10.96 -1.13
C TRP A 65 0.80 -12.34 -0.53
N LYS A 66 2.03 -12.56 -0.05
CA LYS A 66 2.38 -13.76 0.71
C LYS A 66 2.63 -13.39 2.16
N THR A 67 2.03 -14.15 3.08
CA THR A 67 2.27 -13.94 4.52
C THR A 67 3.74 -14.15 4.86
N ILE A 68 4.34 -13.21 5.59
CA ILE A 68 5.73 -13.28 6.03
C ILE A 68 5.80 -14.22 7.24
N ARG A 69 6.43 -15.39 7.05
CA ARG A 69 6.59 -16.42 8.10
C ARG A 69 8.05 -16.70 8.47
N GLU A 70 8.99 -16.29 7.63
CA GLU A 70 10.41 -16.60 7.77
C GLU A 70 11.23 -15.32 7.64
N SER A 71 12.39 -15.27 8.33
CA SER A 71 13.28 -14.10 8.35
C SER A 71 13.76 -13.68 6.95
N GLN A 72 14.07 -14.65 6.08
CA GLN A 72 14.46 -14.40 4.70
C GLN A 72 13.37 -13.68 3.88
N ASN A 73 12.09 -13.98 4.16
CA ASN A 73 10.96 -13.33 3.50
C ASN A 73 10.72 -11.93 4.09
N LEU A 74 10.97 -11.76 5.39
CA LEU A 74 10.91 -10.45 6.05
C LEU A 74 11.98 -9.49 5.52
N LEU A 75 13.21 -9.97 5.32
CA LEU A 75 14.27 -9.14 4.76
C LEU A 75 13.92 -8.66 3.35
N ARG A 76 13.43 -9.56 2.48
CA ARG A 76 12.99 -9.18 1.12
C ARG A 76 11.82 -8.20 1.13
N TYR A 77 10.89 -8.37 2.08
CA TYR A 77 9.80 -7.42 2.28
C TYR A 77 10.33 -6.03 2.65
N TRP A 78 11.22 -5.94 3.65
CA TRP A 78 11.80 -4.67 4.08
C TRP A 78 12.67 -4.01 3.01
N GLN A 79 13.45 -4.78 2.26
CA GLN A 79 14.19 -4.25 1.10
C GLN A 79 13.25 -3.61 0.07
N SER A 80 12.14 -4.30 -0.23
CA SER A 80 11.13 -3.78 -1.16
C SER A 80 10.43 -2.54 -0.61
N ASP A 81 10.19 -2.51 0.70
CA ASP A 81 9.55 -1.38 1.39
C ASP A 81 10.43 -0.14 1.41
N LEU A 82 11.70 -0.31 1.79
CA LEU A 82 12.70 0.75 1.76
C LEU A 82 12.92 1.30 0.34
N ALA A 83 12.93 0.44 -0.67
CA ALA A 83 13.06 0.88 -2.06
C ALA A 83 11.87 1.73 -2.51
N ARG A 84 10.65 1.38 -2.11
CA ARG A 84 9.43 2.16 -2.40
C ARG A 84 9.44 3.51 -1.68
N GLU A 85 9.82 3.53 -0.41
CA GLU A 85 9.92 4.76 0.37
C GLU A 85 10.99 5.69 -0.22
N ALA A 86 12.16 5.17 -0.56
CA ALA A 86 13.24 5.94 -1.18
C ALA A 86 12.82 6.52 -2.55
N LEU A 87 12.14 5.72 -3.37
CA LEU A 87 11.58 6.17 -4.65
C LEU A 87 10.62 7.34 -4.44
N PHE A 88 9.65 7.18 -3.54
CA PHE A 88 8.65 8.22 -3.28
C PHE A 88 9.27 9.50 -2.69
N TRP A 89 10.23 9.34 -1.77
CA TRP A 89 10.96 10.45 -1.20
C TRP A 89 11.72 11.25 -2.26
N HIS A 90 12.40 10.57 -3.20
CA HIS A 90 13.06 11.25 -4.33
C HIS A 90 12.06 12.02 -5.20
N VAL A 91 10.94 11.39 -5.58
CA VAL A 91 9.91 12.02 -6.41
C VAL A 91 9.36 13.28 -5.72
N GLN A 92 9.01 13.19 -4.43
CA GLN A 92 8.55 14.36 -3.67
C GLN A 92 9.58 15.50 -3.64
N LYS A 93 10.86 15.15 -3.46
CA LYS A 93 11.94 16.14 -3.42
C LYS A 93 12.06 16.88 -4.75
N VAL A 94 12.11 16.16 -5.87
CA VAL A 94 12.22 16.76 -7.21
C VAL A 94 11.03 17.67 -7.52
N LEU A 95 9.83 17.28 -7.10
CA LEU A 95 8.62 18.10 -7.30
C LEU A 95 8.62 19.36 -6.44
N SER A 96 9.13 19.27 -5.22
CA SER A 96 9.30 20.42 -4.32
C SER A 96 10.31 21.43 -4.89
N ASP A 97 11.42 20.92 -5.43
CA ASP A 97 12.51 21.74 -5.98
C ASP A 97 12.09 22.43 -7.29
N ASN A 98 11.28 21.77 -8.13
CA ASN A 98 10.84 22.30 -9.42
C ASN A 98 9.74 23.37 -9.34
N LYS A 99 9.27 23.75 -8.14
CA LYS A 99 8.19 24.74 -7.92
C LYS A 99 6.96 24.52 -8.83
N THR A 100 6.67 23.27 -9.20
CA THR A 100 5.45 22.91 -9.94
C THR A 100 4.25 23.18 -9.04
N GLN A 101 3.69 24.38 -9.18
CA GLN A 101 2.79 25.01 -8.21
C GLN A 101 1.36 24.45 -8.17
N SER A 102 1.07 23.31 -8.80
CA SER A 102 -0.31 22.82 -8.94
C SER A 102 -0.50 21.30 -8.88
N MET A 103 0.53 20.52 -8.51
CA MET A 103 0.40 19.07 -8.43
C MET A 103 0.58 18.56 -7.00
N GLN A 104 -0.43 17.84 -6.51
CA GLN A 104 -0.31 17.07 -5.27
C GLN A 104 0.02 15.62 -5.62
N VAL A 105 1.01 15.05 -4.92
CA VAL A 105 1.41 13.66 -5.10
C VAL A 105 1.24 12.90 -3.79
N GLY A 106 0.42 11.86 -3.85
CA GLY A 106 0.20 10.93 -2.75
C GLY A 106 0.88 9.59 -3.03
N PHE A 107 1.26 8.90 -1.96
CA PHE A 107 1.74 7.52 -2.02
C PHE A 107 1.10 6.70 -0.92
N ASP A 108 0.57 5.54 -1.29
CA ASP A 108 -0.04 4.61 -0.35
C ASP A 108 0.32 3.17 -0.74
N CYS A 109 0.63 2.35 0.26
CA CYS A 109 0.77 0.91 0.10
C CYS A 109 -0.11 0.21 1.12
N HIS A 110 -0.92 -0.73 0.67
CA HIS A 110 -1.77 -1.52 1.54
C HIS A 110 -1.82 -2.98 1.10
N VAL A 111 -2.14 -3.84 2.06
CA VAL A 111 -2.39 -5.26 1.81
C VAL A 111 -3.85 -5.54 2.09
N LEU A 112 -4.62 -5.83 1.04
CA LEU A 112 -6.04 -6.14 1.13
C LEU A 112 -6.36 -7.36 0.27
N TYR A 113 -7.24 -8.24 0.78
CA TYR A 113 -7.78 -9.36 0.01
C TYR A 113 -6.74 -10.24 -0.69
N GLN A 114 -5.62 -10.52 0.01
CA GLN A 114 -4.48 -11.31 -0.48
C GLN A 114 -3.65 -10.63 -1.58
N HIS A 115 -3.78 -9.32 -1.75
CA HIS A 115 -3.01 -8.51 -2.68
C HIS A 115 -2.27 -7.41 -1.94
N ALA A 116 -1.04 -7.13 -2.37
CA ALA A 116 -0.27 -5.95 -1.97
C ALA A 116 -0.34 -4.95 -3.12
N GLN A 117 -0.94 -3.80 -2.83
CA GLN A 117 -1.09 -2.70 -3.77
C GLN A 117 -0.28 -1.51 -3.28
N CYS A 118 0.50 -0.94 -4.18
CA CYS A 118 1.18 0.33 -3.97
C CYS A 118 0.78 1.30 -5.07
N VAL A 119 0.45 2.52 -4.68
CA VAL A 119 -0.16 3.50 -5.57
C VAL A 119 0.56 4.83 -5.43
N ILE A 120 0.93 5.42 -6.56
CA ILE A 120 1.27 6.84 -6.64
C ILE A 120 0.06 7.57 -7.23
N ASN A 121 -0.47 8.53 -6.48
CA ASN A 121 -1.62 9.35 -6.86
C ASN A 121 -1.16 10.74 -7.30
N LEU A 122 -1.71 11.22 -8.40
CA LEU A 122 -1.40 12.53 -8.99
C LEU A 122 -2.70 13.30 -9.17
N ASP A 123 -2.84 14.38 -8.39
CA ASP A 123 -3.93 15.33 -8.53
C ASP A 123 -3.42 16.54 -9.29
N ALA A 124 -3.96 16.75 -10.49
CA ALA A 124 -3.58 17.84 -11.36
C ALA A 124 -4.71 18.22 -12.33
N ASP A 125 -4.68 19.45 -12.85
CA ASP A 125 -5.57 19.82 -13.93
C ASP A 125 -5.22 19.04 -15.20
N ASN A 126 -6.23 18.60 -15.97
CA ASN A 126 -6.08 17.80 -17.19
C ASN A 126 -4.98 18.32 -18.13
N ALA A 127 -4.94 19.64 -18.35
CA ALA A 127 -3.99 20.29 -19.23
C ALA A 127 -2.51 20.10 -18.80
N SER A 128 -2.27 19.90 -17.50
CA SER A 128 -0.94 19.69 -16.91
C SER A 128 -0.61 18.22 -16.62
N LEU A 129 -1.60 17.32 -16.73
CA LEU A 129 -1.46 15.92 -16.33
C LEU A 129 -0.37 15.20 -17.13
N ASN A 130 -0.34 15.38 -18.45
CA ASN A 130 0.64 14.71 -19.31
C ASN A 130 2.08 15.18 -19.05
N SER A 131 2.30 16.48 -18.85
CA SER A 131 3.63 17.02 -18.51
C SER A 131 4.09 16.51 -17.14
N ASN A 132 3.18 16.46 -16.17
CA ASN A 132 3.45 15.99 -14.82
C ASN A 132 3.78 14.49 -14.80
N LEU A 133 3.00 13.68 -15.51
CA LEU A 133 3.29 12.26 -15.68
C LEU A 133 4.64 12.03 -16.34
N THR A 134 4.96 12.81 -17.38
CA THR A 134 6.25 12.71 -18.08
C THR A 134 7.43 13.01 -17.15
N LEU A 135 7.30 14.03 -16.30
CA LEU A 135 8.32 14.37 -15.31
C LEU A 135 8.54 13.21 -14.33
N ILE A 136 7.47 12.67 -13.76
CA ILE A 136 7.55 11.56 -12.80
C ILE A 136 8.13 10.30 -13.46
N ALA A 137 7.66 9.95 -14.67
CA ALA A 137 8.16 8.81 -15.40
C ALA A 137 9.67 8.93 -15.67
N LYS A 138 10.16 10.13 -16.00
CA LYS A 138 11.58 10.40 -16.19
C LYS A 138 12.38 10.18 -14.89
N GLU A 139 11.92 10.75 -13.78
CA GLU A 139 12.61 10.59 -12.48
C GLU A 139 12.64 9.12 -12.04
N MET A 140 11.54 8.38 -12.23
CA MET A 140 11.50 6.94 -11.93
C MET A 140 12.54 6.17 -12.76
N VAL A 141 12.66 6.48 -14.05
CA VAL A 141 13.67 5.86 -14.93
C VAL A 141 15.10 6.21 -14.48
N ASP A 142 15.34 7.46 -14.07
CA ASP A 142 16.66 7.91 -13.64
C ASP A 142 17.08 7.23 -12.33
N ILE A 143 16.15 7.07 -11.37
CA ILE A 143 16.38 6.29 -10.15
C ILE A 143 16.72 4.83 -10.51
N ILE A 144 15.90 4.18 -11.34
CA ILE A 144 16.13 2.78 -11.73
C ILE A 144 17.53 2.62 -12.34
N LYS A 145 17.96 3.55 -13.21
CA LYS A 145 19.29 3.53 -13.82
C LYS A 145 20.41 3.74 -12.80
N SER A 146 20.26 4.71 -11.89
CA SER A 146 21.26 4.99 -10.86
C SER A 146 21.41 3.86 -9.83
N CYS A 147 20.31 3.14 -9.53
CA CYS A 147 20.32 1.98 -8.64
C CYS A 147 21.07 0.79 -9.25
N VAL A 148 21.07 0.67 -10.58
CA VAL A 148 21.81 -0.38 -11.32
C VAL A 148 23.31 -0.08 -11.43
N SER A 149 23.75 1.18 -11.31
CA SER A 149 25.13 1.55 -11.68
C SER A 149 26.19 1.40 -10.58
N SER A 150 25.86 1.41 -9.27
CA SER A 150 26.87 1.15 -8.21
C SER A 150 26.41 1.27 -6.74
N SER A 151 25.20 1.74 -6.42
CA SER A 151 24.86 2.11 -5.02
C SER A 151 23.59 1.49 -4.44
N CYS A 152 22.94 0.55 -5.14
CA CYS A 152 21.78 -0.18 -4.62
C CYS A 152 21.90 -1.70 -4.81
N GLN A 153 23.09 -2.26 -4.57
CA GLN A 153 23.20 -3.67 -4.23
C GLN A 153 23.00 -3.80 -2.71
N VAL A 154 21.79 -4.19 -2.32
CA VAL A 154 21.51 -4.78 -1.00
C VAL A 154 21.19 -6.25 -1.22
#